data_AF-A0A1G4T9J1-F1
#
_entry.id   AF-A0A1G4T9J1-F1
#
_cell.length_a   1.000
_cell.length_b   1.000
_cell.length_c   1.000
_cell.angle_alpha   90.00
_cell.angle_beta   90.00
_cell.angle_gamma   90.00
#
_symmetry.space_group_name_H-M   'P 1'
#
loop_
_entity.id
_entity.type
_entity.pdbx_description
1 polymer ?
#
loop_
_entity_poly.entity_id
_entity_poly.type
_entity_poly.pdbx_seq_one_letter_code
_entity_poly.pdbx_strand_id
1 'polypeptide(L)'
;MFGRLVMGMMLVAGAAQAQTAVPPAPVPQSSKQELEEFAKGCAAVYLMAADTAKGDDLSQAMVRGASTVDYYRQSTGLTAEQVNQAITDMRDRLTERLARNPQPSLKELRANCDAAFSRAGG
;
A
#
# COMPACT_ATOMS: atom_id res chain seq x y z
N MET A 1 19.23 -43.74 52.93
CA MET A 1 19.28 -42.33 53.36
C MET A 1 19.77 -41.49 52.20
N PHE A 2 19.12 -40.33 51.95
CA PHE A 2 19.40 -39.30 50.93
C PHE A 2 19.22 -39.71 49.45
N GLY A 3 18.60 -38.94 48.54
CA GLY A 3 18.04 -37.58 48.63
C GLY A 3 17.40 -37.13 47.30
N ARG A 4 16.31 -36.36 47.45
CA ARG A 4 15.74 -35.25 46.65
C ARG A 4 16.07 -35.04 45.15
N LEU A 5 14.96 -34.85 44.40
CA LEU A 5 14.65 -33.85 43.35
C LEU A 5 15.58 -33.71 42.11
N VAL A 6 15.00 -33.64 40.91
CA VAL A 6 14.70 -32.40 40.17
C VAL A 6 13.93 -32.73 38.88
N MET A 7 12.91 -31.91 38.64
CA MET A 7 12.05 -31.82 37.46
C MET A 7 12.81 -31.21 36.27
N GLY A 8 12.62 -31.72 35.06
CA GLY A 8 13.25 -31.13 33.87
C GLY A 8 12.75 -31.71 32.56
N MET A 9 11.77 -31.03 31.95
CA MET A 9 11.33 -31.18 30.58
C MET A 9 12.50 -31.17 29.59
N MET A 10 12.49 -32.07 28.60
CA MET A 10 12.75 -31.73 27.19
C MET A 10 12.36 -32.93 26.31
N LEU A 11 11.22 -32.81 25.63
CA LEU A 11 10.83 -33.63 24.49
C LEU A 11 11.63 -33.16 23.27
N VAL A 12 12.56 -33.98 22.78
CA VAL A 12 13.12 -33.85 21.42
C VAL A 12 13.29 -35.25 20.83
N ALA A 13 13.04 -35.34 19.53
CA ALA A 13 13.18 -36.46 18.59
C ALA A 13 11.83 -37.10 18.25
N GLY A 14 11.34 -37.10 17.01
CA GLY A 14 11.97 -36.85 15.74
C GLY A 14 11.30 -37.78 14.73
N ALA A 15 10.76 -37.23 13.64
CA ALA A 15 10.38 -38.04 12.49
C ALA A 15 10.67 -37.21 11.24
N ALA A 16 11.73 -37.62 10.56
CA ALA A 16 12.09 -37.17 9.23
C ALA A 16 11.01 -37.58 8.23
N GLN A 17 10.65 -36.66 7.33
CA GLN A 17 10.13 -37.01 6.01
C GLN A 17 10.90 -36.20 4.98
N ALA A 18 11.66 -36.90 4.15
CA ALA A 18 12.32 -36.36 2.97
C ALA A 18 11.27 -35.84 1.98
N GLN A 19 11.37 -34.58 1.57
CA GLN A 19 10.62 -34.02 0.45
C GLN A 19 11.54 -33.09 -0.34
N THR A 20 11.94 -33.57 -1.53
CA THR A 20 12.15 -32.84 -2.78
C THR A 20 12.65 -31.39 -2.71
N ALA A 21 13.78 -31.13 -3.36
CA ALA A 21 14.28 -29.81 -3.73
C ALA A 21 13.13 -28.87 -4.14
N VAL A 22 12.87 -27.89 -3.28
CA VAL A 22 11.84 -26.87 -3.50
C VAL A 22 12.38 -25.90 -4.56
N PRO A 23 11.73 -25.72 -5.73
CA PRO A 23 12.08 -24.62 -6.62
C PRO A 23 11.92 -23.30 -5.85
N PRO A 24 12.72 -22.25 -6.14
CA PRO A 24 12.57 -20.99 -5.44
C PRO A 24 11.12 -20.53 -5.55
N ALA A 25 10.50 -20.28 -4.40
CA ALA A 25 9.10 -19.87 -4.32
C ALA A 25 8.87 -18.66 -5.25
N PRO A 26 7.75 -18.61 -5.99
CA PRO A 26 7.39 -17.41 -6.74
C PRO A 26 7.34 -16.24 -5.76
N VAL A 27 8.15 -15.22 -6.03
CA VAL A 27 8.12 -13.95 -5.30
C VAL A 27 6.66 -13.45 -5.25
N PRO A 28 6.15 -13.06 -4.06
CA PRO A 28 4.73 -12.86 -3.85
C PRO A 28 4.21 -11.69 -4.71
N GLN A 29 3.35 -12.02 -5.69
CA GLN A 29 2.68 -11.04 -6.56
C GLN A 29 1.80 -10.03 -5.80
N SER A 30 1.41 -10.32 -4.55
CA SER A 30 0.56 -9.45 -3.74
C SER A 30 1.18 -8.07 -3.50
N SER A 31 2.49 -7.99 -3.23
CA SER A 31 3.12 -6.71 -2.90
C SER A 31 3.09 -5.71 -4.05
N LYS A 32 3.17 -6.16 -5.31
CA LYS A 32 3.15 -5.25 -6.46
C LYS A 32 1.75 -4.73 -6.74
N GLN A 33 0.75 -5.62 -6.78
CA GLN A 33 -0.64 -5.22 -6.98
C GLN A 33 -1.17 -4.34 -5.84
N GLU A 34 -0.83 -4.65 -4.59
CA GLU A 34 -1.21 -3.82 -3.44
C GLU A 34 -0.56 -2.43 -3.49
N LEU A 35 0.72 -2.35 -3.87
CA LEU A 35 1.40 -1.06 -4.08
C LEU A 35 0.79 -0.27 -5.24
N GLU A 36 0.37 -0.95 -6.30
CA GLU A 36 -0.28 -0.35 -7.45
C GLU A 36 -1.67 0.21 -7.10
N GLU A 37 -2.51 -0.55 -6.39
CA GLU A 37 -3.79 -0.08 -5.89
C GLU A 37 -3.63 1.06 -4.88
N PHE A 38 -2.60 0.98 -4.03
CA PHE A 38 -2.28 2.04 -3.08
C PHE A 38 -1.86 3.33 -3.79
N ALA A 39 -0.96 3.25 -4.77
CA ALA A 39 -0.53 4.42 -5.55
C ALA A 39 -1.70 5.05 -6.30
N LYS A 40 -2.55 4.23 -6.92
CA LYS A 40 -3.78 4.68 -7.58
C LYS A 40 -4.72 5.41 -6.62
N GLY A 41 -4.93 4.85 -5.42
CA GLY A 41 -5.73 5.48 -4.37
C GLY A 41 -5.16 6.82 -3.92
N CYS A 42 -3.84 6.92 -3.75
CA CYS A 42 -3.20 8.17 -3.36
C CYS A 42 -3.21 9.24 -4.45
N ALA A 43 -3.04 8.87 -5.72
CA ALA A 43 -3.20 9.81 -6.83
C ALA A 43 -4.61 10.41 -6.84
N ALA A 44 -5.64 9.59 -6.64
CA ALA A 44 -7.02 10.05 -6.53
C ALA A 44 -7.21 11.00 -5.34
N VAL A 45 -6.67 10.68 -4.17
CA VAL A 45 -6.73 11.52 -2.96
C VAL A 45 -6.07 12.88 -3.19
N TYR A 46 -4.89 12.92 -3.83
CA TYR A 46 -4.21 14.19 -4.12
C TYR A 46 -5.01 15.07 -5.08
N LEU A 47 -5.65 14.47 -6.09
CA LEU A 47 -6.52 15.21 -7.02
C LEU A 47 -7.78 15.74 -6.32
N MET A 48 -8.44 14.95 -5.48
CA MET A 48 -9.58 15.43 -4.67
C MET A 48 -9.17 16.55 -3.72
N ALA A 49 -7.97 16.46 -3.13
CA ALA A 49 -7.45 17.50 -2.28
C ALA A 49 -7.11 18.77 -3.08
N ALA A 50 -6.63 18.64 -4.32
CA ALA A 50 -6.42 19.76 -5.24
C ALA A 50 -7.73 20.49 -5.55
N ASP A 51 -8.82 19.77 -5.83
CA ASP A 51 -10.14 20.36 -6.12
C ASP A 51 -10.68 21.26 -4.98
N THR A 52 -10.15 21.10 -3.76
CA THR A 52 -10.58 21.84 -2.56
C THR A 52 -9.51 22.78 -2.00
N ALA A 53 -8.28 22.75 -2.52
CA ALA A 53 -7.14 23.51 -2.03
C ALA A 53 -7.00 24.88 -2.71
N LYS A 54 -6.23 25.79 -2.09
CA LYS A 54 -5.93 27.13 -2.62
C LYS A 54 -4.45 27.46 -2.47
N GLY A 55 -3.93 28.32 -3.34
CA GLY A 55 -2.54 28.81 -3.26
C GLY A 55 -1.53 27.66 -3.32
N ASP A 56 -0.53 27.69 -2.43
CA ASP A 56 0.56 26.71 -2.39
C ASP A 56 0.07 25.26 -2.17
N ASP A 57 -1.01 25.06 -1.40
CA ASP A 57 -1.56 23.73 -1.13
C ASP A 57 -2.09 23.04 -2.40
N LEU A 58 -2.64 23.83 -3.34
CA LEU A 58 -3.11 23.35 -4.64
C LEU A 58 -1.92 22.90 -5.49
N SER A 59 -0.89 23.74 -5.62
CA SER A 59 0.30 23.42 -6.39
C SER A 59 1.00 22.17 -5.86
N GLN A 60 1.13 22.02 -4.54
CA GLN A 60 1.70 20.81 -3.95
C GLN A 60 0.86 19.56 -4.20
N ALA A 61 -0.48 19.67 -4.11
CA ALA A 61 -1.38 18.56 -4.38
C ALA A 61 -1.26 18.08 -5.83
N MET A 62 -1.21 19.00 -6.78
CA MET A 62 -1.04 18.70 -8.20
C MET A 62 0.30 18.04 -8.50
N VAL A 63 1.40 18.55 -7.93
CA VAL A 63 2.73 17.96 -8.10
C VAL A 63 2.81 16.55 -7.54
N ARG A 64 2.27 16.32 -6.32
CA ARG A 64 2.22 14.97 -5.74
C ARG A 64 1.35 14.03 -6.57
N GLY A 65 0.17 14.48 -6.99
CA GLY A 65 -0.72 13.71 -7.86
C GLY A 65 -0.01 13.28 -9.16
N ALA A 66 0.65 14.22 -9.84
CA ALA A 66 1.40 13.95 -11.06
C ALA A 66 2.57 12.97 -10.84
N SER A 67 3.32 13.11 -9.73
CA SER A 67 4.40 12.18 -9.38
C SER A 67 3.89 10.76 -9.12
N THR A 68 2.73 10.62 -8.45
CA THR A 68 2.14 9.30 -8.20
C THR A 68 1.59 8.67 -9.48
N VAL A 69 0.99 9.46 -10.36
CA VAL A 69 0.57 9.03 -11.72
C VAL A 69 1.76 8.49 -12.51
N ASP A 70 2.86 9.23 -12.52
CA ASP A 70 4.05 8.85 -13.28
C ASP A 70 4.69 7.56 -12.73
N TYR A 71 4.82 7.45 -11.40
CA TYR A 71 5.25 6.22 -10.73
C TYR A 71 4.38 5.02 -11.10
N TYR A 72 3.05 5.18 -11.05
CA TYR A 72 2.11 4.13 -11.39
C TYR A 72 2.21 3.72 -12.87
N ARG A 73 2.36 4.70 -13.77
CA ARG A 73 2.56 4.47 -15.20
C ARG A 73 3.82 3.66 -15.47
N GLN A 74 4.93 4.01 -14.82
CA GLN A 74 6.19 3.28 -14.93
C GLN A 74 6.08 1.85 -14.39
N SER A 75 5.35 1.63 -13.27
CA SER A 75 5.20 0.30 -12.65
C SER A 75 4.33 -0.66 -13.48
N THR A 76 3.27 -0.14 -14.09
CA THR A 76 2.22 -0.94 -14.76
C THR A 76 2.41 -1.06 -16.27
N GLY A 77 3.16 -0.15 -16.90
CA GLY A 77 3.29 -0.07 -18.35
C GLY A 77 2.03 0.40 -19.07
N LEU A 78 1.04 0.91 -18.33
CA LEU A 78 -0.21 1.44 -18.89
C LEU A 78 0.04 2.77 -19.63
N THR A 79 -0.83 3.10 -20.58
CA THR A 79 -0.78 4.41 -21.22
C THR A 79 -1.28 5.49 -20.26
N ALA A 80 -0.87 6.75 -20.49
CA ALA A 80 -1.33 7.86 -19.65
C ALA A 80 -2.87 7.98 -19.62
N GLU A 81 -3.55 7.68 -20.71
CA GLU A 81 -5.01 7.67 -20.81
C GLU A 81 -5.64 6.59 -19.93
N GLN A 82 -5.09 5.37 -19.96
CA GLN A 82 -5.56 4.27 -19.11
C GLN A 82 -5.33 4.56 -17.62
N VAL A 83 -4.20 5.15 -17.28
CA VAL A 83 -3.89 5.58 -15.91
C VAL A 83 -4.87 6.68 -15.46
N ASN A 84 -5.10 7.68 -16.30
CA ASN A 84 -6.03 8.77 -15.99
C ASN A 84 -7.46 8.27 -15.80
N GLN A 85 -7.92 7.34 -16.65
CA GLN A 85 -9.23 6.72 -16.49
C GLN A 85 -9.31 5.93 -15.18
N ALA A 86 -8.31 5.11 -14.91
CA ALA A 86 -8.25 4.30 -13.70
C ALA A 86 -8.30 5.18 -12.44
N ILE A 87 -7.52 6.26 -12.40
CA ILE A 87 -7.49 7.20 -11.27
C ILE A 87 -8.81 7.95 -11.14
N THR A 88 -9.43 8.35 -12.26
CA THR A 88 -10.75 9.00 -12.26
C THR A 88 -11.81 8.08 -11.66
N ASP A 89 -11.86 6.82 -12.08
CA ASP A 89 -12.79 5.83 -11.53
C ASP A 89 -12.58 5.65 -10.01
N MET A 90 -11.32 5.68 -9.55
CA MET A 90 -10.98 5.57 -8.14
C MET A 90 -11.39 6.81 -7.34
N ARG A 91 -11.17 8.00 -7.93
CA ARG A 91 -11.60 9.29 -7.38
C ARG A 91 -13.10 9.32 -7.18
N ASP A 92 -13.87 8.88 -8.17
CA ASP A 92 -15.33 8.91 -8.10
C ASP A 92 -15.84 7.91 -7.04
N ARG A 93 -15.25 6.71 -6.96
CA ARG A 93 -15.53 5.74 -5.89
C ARG A 93 -15.18 6.27 -4.49
N LEU A 94 -14.03 6.92 -4.34
CA LEU A 94 -13.60 7.53 -3.07
C LEU A 94 -14.52 8.67 -2.68
N THR A 95 -14.91 9.52 -3.63
CA THR A 95 -15.86 10.62 -3.42
C THR A 95 -17.21 10.09 -2.94
N GLU A 96 -17.75 9.06 -3.61
CA GLU A 96 -19.00 8.44 -3.19
C GLU A 96 -18.89 7.82 -1.79
N ARG A 97 -17.78 7.11 -1.51
CA ARG A 97 -17.52 6.54 -0.18
C ARG A 97 -17.46 7.62 0.90
N LEU A 98 -16.75 8.73 0.65
CA LEU A 98 -16.64 9.83 1.61
C LEU A 98 -17.97 10.57 1.79
N ALA A 99 -18.81 10.64 0.75
CA ALA A 99 -20.15 11.19 0.85
C ALA A 99 -21.08 10.32 1.71
N ARG A 100 -20.96 8.98 1.61
CA ARG A 100 -21.75 8.03 2.42
C ARG A 100 -21.19 7.85 3.84
N ASN A 101 -19.87 7.84 3.98
CA ASN A 101 -19.16 7.70 5.23
C ASN A 101 -17.95 8.65 5.25
N PRO A 102 -18.06 9.82 5.90
CA PRO A 102 -17.05 10.88 5.84
C PRO A 102 -15.75 10.57 6.62
N GLN A 103 -15.62 9.39 7.22
CA GLN A 103 -14.42 8.95 7.93
C GLN A 103 -13.72 7.80 7.18
N PRO A 104 -12.38 7.86 7.02
CA PRO A 104 -11.48 8.96 7.39
C PRO A 104 -11.65 10.20 6.48
N SER A 105 -11.33 11.38 7.01
CA SER A 105 -11.39 12.62 6.23
C SER A 105 -10.38 12.63 5.09
N LEU A 106 -10.64 13.43 4.05
CA LEU A 106 -9.71 13.59 2.93
C LEU A 106 -8.31 14.05 3.37
N LYS A 107 -8.25 14.85 4.44
CA LYS A 107 -6.99 15.31 5.04
C LYS A 107 -6.20 14.15 5.65
N GLU A 108 -6.86 13.23 6.35
CA GLU A 108 -6.22 12.04 6.92
C GLU A 108 -5.76 11.07 5.84
N LEU A 109 -6.56 10.86 4.79
CA LEU A 109 -6.15 10.07 3.63
C LEU A 109 -4.91 10.65 2.96
N ARG A 110 -4.86 11.98 2.78
CA ARG A 110 -3.69 12.66 2.22
C ARG A 110 -2.45 12.48 3.10
N ALA A 111 -2.59 12.67 4.41
CA ALA A 111 -1.49 12.48 5.35
C ALA A 111 -0.94 11.04 5.34
N ASN A 112 -1.81 10.04 5.22
CA ASN A 112 -1.41 8.64 5.09
C ASN A 112 -0.63 8.39 3.79
N CYS A 113 -1.10 8.95 2.68
CA CYS A 113 -0.38 8.92 1.40
C CYS A 113 0.98 9.60 1.50
N ASP A 114 1.04 10.79 2.10
CA ASP A 114 2.28 11.54 2.31
C ASP A 114 3.29 10.72 3.12
N ALA A 115 2.86 10.07 4.20
CA ALA A 115 3.71 9.24 5.05
C ALA A 115 4.25 8.01 4.31
N ALA A 116 3.43 7.37 3.46
CA ALA A 116 3.83 6.21 2.70
C ALA A 116 4.88 6.54 1.62
N PHE A 117 4.68 7.63 0.87
CA PHE A 117 5.63 8.06 -0.16
C PHE A 117 6.90 8.70 0.41
N SER A 118 6.81 9.37 1.57
CA SER A 118 8.00 9.93 2.25
C SER A 118 8.93 8.84 2.80
N ARG A 119 8.39 7.67 3.17
CA ARG A 119 9.18 6.50 3.59
C ARG A 119 9.82 5.75 2.43
N ALA A 120 9.26 5.84 1.22
CA ALA A 120 9.79 5.18 0.03
C ALA A 120 10.96 5.92 -0.63
N GLY A 121 11.24 7.17 -0.21
CA GLY A 121 12.29 8.03 -0.77
C GLY A 121 13.52 8.24 0.14
N GLY A 122 13.79 7.33 1.07
CA GLY A 122 14.97 7.34 1.95
C GLY A 122 16.06 6.38 1.49
#